data_AF-A6NVK0-F1
#
_entry.id   AF-A6NVK0-F1
#
_cell.length_a   1.000
_cell.length_b   1.000
_cell.length_c   1.000
_cell.angle_alpha   90.00
_cell.angle_beta   90.00
_cell.angle_gamma   90.00
#
_symmetry.space_group_name_H-M   'P 1'
#
loop_
_entity.id
_entity.type
_entity.pdbx_description
1 polymer ?
#
loop_
_entity_poly.entity_id
_entity_poly.type
_entity_poly.pdbx_seq_one_letter_code
_entity_poly.pdbx_strand_id
1 'polypeptide(L)'
;MEKRQLSDSELELMRVVWSRGGRARFAQVMEALAGQGKDWKANTVLTFLSRLVEKEMLAVEKNGRLNVYVALLREEDYADQQTRSFLDRVYGGNAGRLMSSLLKQDCLTAEDLDELKAFWEKGGKA
;
A
#
# COMPACT_ATOMS: atom_id res chain seq x y z
N MET A 1 -0.79 18.96 -5.81
CA MET A 1 0.01 17.71 -5.81
C MET A 1 -0.91 16.60 -6.22
N GLU A 2 -0.75 16.12 -7.45
CA GLU A 2 -1.62 15.09 -8.03
C GLU A 2 -1.55 13.78 -7.24
N LYS A 3 -2.71 13.14 -7.14
CA LYS A 3 -2.97 12.02 -6.27
C LYS A 3 -2.08 10.84 -6.62
N ARG A 4 -1.22 10.49 -5.68
CA ARG A 4 -0.56 9.19 -5.55
C ARG A 4 -1.61 8.10 -5.29
N GLN A 5 -2.51 7.86 -6.24
CA GLN A 5 -3.51 6.79 -6.17
C GLN A 5 -3.08 5.63 -7.05
N LEU A 6 -2.94 4.49 -6.39
CA LEU A 6 -2.73 3.20 -7.03
C LEU A 6 -4.11 2.60 -7.34
N SER A 7 -4.27 2.06 -8.54
CA SER A 7 -5.35 1.11 -8.82
C SER A 7 -5.13 -0.17 -8.04
N ASP A 8 -6.16 -0.99 -7.89
CA ASP A 8 -6.07 -2.25 -7.14
C ASP A 8 -4.94 -3.15 -7.65
N SER A 9 -4.76 -3.24 -8.98
CA SER A 9 -3.66 -4.00 -9.60
C SER A 9 -2.28 -3.40 -9.29
N GLU A 10 -2.16 -2.08 -9.26
CA GLU A 10 -0.90 -1.41 -8.95
C GLU A 10 -0.55 -1.52 -7.46
N LEU A 11 -1.54 -1.42 -6.58
CA LEU A 11 -1.38 -1.60 -5.13
C LEU A 11 -0.92 -3.01 -4.80
N GLU A 12 -1.51 -3.99 -5.46
CA GLU A 12 -1.10 -5.38 -5.29
C GLU A 12 0.34 -5.62 -5.71
N LEU A 13 0.77 -5.04 -6.82
CA LEU A 13 2.16 -5.10 -7.24
C LEU A 13 3.07 -4.42 -6.22
N MET A 14 2.68 -3.25 -5.69
CA MET A 14 3.44 -2.56 -4.64
C MET A 14 3.55 -3.40 -3.36
N ARG A 15 2.49 -4.10 -2.92
CA ARG A 15 2.54 -5.03 -1.79
C ARG A 15 3.56 -6.15 -2.00
N VAL A 16 3.65 -6.69 -3.21
CA VAL A 16 4.69 -7.66 -3.57
C VAL A 16 6.09 -7.06 -3.46
N VAL A 17 6.28 -5.80 -3.85
CA VAL A 17 7.58 -5.10 -3.72
C VAL A 17 7.90 -4.80 -2.24
N TRP A 18 6.93 -4.31 -1.46
CA TRP A 18 7.09 -3.98 -0.04
C TRP A 18 7.38 -5.20 0.82
N SER A 19 6.66 -6.32 0.62
CA SER A 19 6.92 -7.60 1.31
C SER A 19 8.33 -8.15 1.07
N ARG A 20 9.01 -7.72 0.01
CA ARG A 20 10.41 -8.06 -0.30
C ARG A 20 11.41 -7.01 0.20
N GLY A 21 11.02 -6.16 1.14
CA GLY A 21 11.86 -5.09 1.69
C GLY A 21 11.98 -3.86 0.78
N GLY A 22 10.98 -3.63 -0.08
CA GLY A 22 10.93 -2.47 -0.96
C GLY A 22 11.81 -2.59 -2.21
N ARG A 23 12.39 -3.76 -2.50
CA ARG A 23 13.21 -4.01 -3.70
C ARG A 23 12.84 -5.34 -4.31
N ALA A 24 12.46 -5.35 -5.59
CA ALA A 24 12.11 -6.57 -6.29
C ALA A 24 12.53 -6.56 -7.76
N ARG A 25 12.96 -7.71 -8.28
CA ARG A 25 13.20 -7.94 -9.71
C ARG A 25 11.91 -8.35 -10.40
N PHE A 26 11.82 -8.10 -11.71
CA PHE A 26 10.68 -8.54 -12.53
C PHE A 26 10.32 -10.03 -12.31
N ALA A 27 11.32 -10.91 -12.35
CA ALA A 27 11.11 -12.35 -12.14
C ALA A 27 10.54 -12.67 -10.74
N GLN A 28 10.96 -11.94 -9.70
CA GLN A 28 10.48 -12.13 -8.33
C GLN A 28 9.05 -11.62 -8.14
N VAL A 29 8.68 -10.56 -8.86
CA VAL A 29 7.30 -10.05 -8.89
C VAL A 29 6.40 -11.05 -9.58
N MET A 30 6.80 -11.56 -10.75
CA MET A 30 6.07 -12.60 -11.48
C MET A 30 5.87 -13.88 -10.65
N GLU A 31 6.92 -14.35 -9.99
CA GLU A 31 6.87 -15.53 -9.12
C GLU A 31 5.92 -15.33 -7.94
N ALA A 32 5.96 -14.16 -7.28
CA ALA A 32 5.06 -13.86 -6.17
C ALA A 32 3.60 -13.78 -6.62
N LEU A 33 3.32 -13.16 -7.78
CA LEU A 33 1.98 -13.10 -8.35
C LEU A 33 1.46 -14.51 -8.71
N ALA A 34 2.30 -15.35 -9.31
CA ALA A 34 1.96 -16.74 -9.60
C ALA A 34 1.67 -17.54 -8.31
N GLY A 35 2.47 -17.33 -7.25
CA GLY A 35 2.25 -17.94 -5.94
C GLY A 35 0.93 -17.51 -5.27
N GLN A 36 0.41 -16.34 -5.62
CA GLN A 36 -0.92 -15.86 -5.20
C GLN A 36 -2.07 -16.35 -6.10
N GLY A 37 -1.78 -17.25 -7.05
CA GLY A 37 -2.76 -17.77 -8.00
C GLY A 37 -3.15 -16.77 -9.10
N LYS A 38 -2.36 -15.70 -9.31
CA LYS A 38 -2.63 -14.70 -10.35
C LYS A 38 -1.84 -15.00 -11.62
N ASP A 39 -2.55 -15.33 -12.68
CA ASP A 39 -1.96 -15.59 -14.00
C ASP A 39 -1.85 -14.29 -14.81
N TRP A 40 -1.02 -13.35 -14.34
CA TRP A 40 -0.77 -12.11 -15.06
C TRP A 40 0.29 -12.31 -16.13
N LYS A 41 -0.01 -11.86 -17.35
CA LYS A 41 0.97 -11.87 -18.44
C LYS A 41 2.13 -10.93 -18.13
N ALA A 42 3.33 -11.31 -18.56
CA ALA A 42 4.54 -10.50 -18.39
C ALA A 42 4.38 -9.05 -18.89
N ASN A 43 3.73 -8.86 -20.04
CA ASN A 43 3.46 -7.53 -20.59
C ASN A 43 2.54 -6.68 -19.70
N THR A 44 1.58 -7.31 -19.02
CA THR A 44 0.67 -6.63 -18.09
C THR A 44 1.44 -6.14 -16.87
N VAL A 45 2.28 -6.99 -16.29
CA VAL A 45 3.14 -6.63 -15.15
C VAL A 45 4.12 -5.52 -15.54
N LEU A 46 4.76 -5.61 -16.71
CA LEU A 46 5.63 -4.55 -17.22
C LEU A 46 4.89 -3.23 -17.42
N THR A 47 3.67 -3.26 -17.94
CA THR A 47 2.85 -2.05 -18.12
C THR A 47 2.53 -1.39 -16.79
N PHE A 48 2.14 -2.17 -15.77
CA PHE A 48 1.90 -1.63 -14.42
C PHE A 48 3.17 -1.12 -13.76
N LEU A 49 4.29 -1.82 -13.90
CA LEU A 49 5.59 -1.35 -13.41
C LEU A 49 6.00 -0.03 -14.04
N SER A 50 5.85 0.13 -15.36
CA SER A 50 6.14 1.40 -16.04
C SER A 50 5.25 2.52 -15.54
N ARG A 51 3.94 2.28 -15.36
CA ARG A 51 3.01 3.28 -14.78
C ARG A 51 3.36 3.65 -13.35
N LEU A 52 3.77 2.69 -12.52
CA LEU A 52 4.24 2.95 -11.16
C LEU A 52 5.51 3.81 -11.13
N VAL A 53 6.38 3.63 -12.11
CA VAL A 53 7.59 4.46 -12.29
C VAL A 53 7.23 5.86 -12.76
N GLU A 54 6.31 5.99 -13.72
CA GLU A 54 5.77 7.29 -14.17
C GLU A 54 5.07 8.06 -13.03
N LYS A 55 4.42 7.34 -12.10
CA LYS A 55 3.81 7.90 -10.88
C LYS A 55 4.79 8.20 -9.75
N GLU A 56 6.10 8.00 -9.97
CA GLU A 56 7.16 8.19 -8.96
C GLU A 56 6.96 7.34 -7.69
N MET A 57 6.34 6.17 -7.84
CA MET A 57 6.14 5.20 -6.74
C MET A 57 7.25 4.16 -6.70
N LEU A 58 7.78 3.83 -7.87
CA LEU A 58 8.91 2.93 -8.07
C LEU A 58 10.02 3.66 -8.83
N ALA A 59 11.26 3.36 -8.48
CA ALA A 59 12.41 3.64 -9.31
C ALA A 59 12.92 2.35 -9.96
N VAL A 60 13.50 2.46 -11.15
CA VAL A 60 14.19 1.35 -11.81
C VAL A 60 15.69 1.57 -11.70
N GLU A 61 16.35 0.67 -10.99
CA GLU A 61 17.81 0.59 -10.95
C GLU A 61 18.29 -0.53 -11.86
N LYS A 62 19.25 -0.22 -12.74
CA LYS A 62 19.93 -1.23 -13.55
C LYS A 62 21.06 -1.84 -12.73
N ASN A 63 20.89 -3.09 -12.33
CA ASN A 63 21.96 -3.88 -11.72
C ASN A 63 22.52 -4.86 -12.76
N GLY A 64 23.49 -4.38 -13.54
CA GLY A 64 24.05 -5.09 -14.69
C GLY A 64 23.02 -5.29 -15.81
N ARG A 65 22.67 -6.55 -16.10
CA ARG A 65 21.63 -6.91 -17.09
C ARG A 65 20.22 -7.00 -16.52
N LEU A 66 20.06 -6.82 -15.21
CA LEU A 66 18.78 -7.00 -14.52
C LEU A 66 18.20 -5.66 -14.08
N ASN A 67 16.90 -5.49 -14.33
CA ASN A 67 16.14 -4.37 -13.79
C ASN A 67 15.67 -4.70 -12.37
N VAL A 68 15.99 -3.83 -11.42
CA VAL A 68 15.52 -3.90 -10.04
C VAL A 68 14.57 -2.74 -9.81
N TYR A 69 13.35 -3.04 -9.36
CA TYR A 69 12.36 -2.05 -8.99
C TYR A 69 12.49 -1.76 -7.50
N VAL A 70 12.59 -0.48 -7.17
CA VAL A 70 12.80 0.01 -5.80
C VAL A 70 11.62 0.90 -5.42
N ALA A 71 10.95 0.59 -4.32
CA ALA A 71 9.87 1.42 -3.79
C ALA A 71 10.42 2.75 -3.26
N LEU A 72 9.84 3.85 -3.74
CA LEU A 72 10.18 5.21 -3.32
C LEU A 72 9.37 5.65 -2.09
N LEU A 73 8.33 4.90 -1.74
CA LEU A 73 7.48 5.13 -0.58
C LEU A 73 7.39 3.85 0.24
N ARG A 74 7.30 4.01 1.57
CA ARG A 74 7.02 2.90 2.47
C ARG A 74 5.53 2.58 2.44
N GLU A 75 5.18 1.33 2.72
CA GLU A 75 3.79 0.88 2.77
C GLU A 75 2.98 1.68 3.79
N GLU A 76 3.55 1.92 4.98
CA GLU A 76 2.96 2.70 6.07
C GLU A 76 2.67 4.15 5.62
N ASP A 77 3.66 4.85 5.04
CA ASP A 77 3.50 6.22 4.56
C ASP A 77 2.39 6.33 3.49
N TYR A 78 2.31 5.34 2.61
CA TYR A 78 1.25 5.27 1.61
C TYR A 78 -0.12 5.01 2.25
N ALA A 79 -0.21 4.07 3.18
CA ALA A 79 -1.44 3.73 3.90
C ALA A 79 -1.97 4.93 4.70
N ASP A 80 -1.09 5.66 5.40
CA ASP A 80 -1.46 6.87 6.15
C ASP A 80 -1.99 7.97 5.22
N GLN A 81 -1.31 8.20 4.10
CA GLN A 81 -1.75 9.17 3.11
C GLN A 81 -3.11 8.80 2.51
N GLN A 82 -3.33 7.53 2.17
CA GLN A 82 -4.62 7.06 1.67
C GLN A 82 -5.72 7.15 2.72
N THR A 83 -5.42 6.78 3.97
CA THR A 83 -6.36 6.86 5.09
C THR A 83 -6.82 8.29 5.31
N ARG A 84 -5.89 9.24 5.32
CA ARG A 84 -6.24 10.67 5.42
C ARG A 84 -7.07 11.14 4.23
N SER A 85 -6.68 10.78 3.01
CA SER A 85 -7.46 11.15 1.82
C SER A 85 -8.86 10.54 1.82
N PHE A 86 -9.01 9.31 2.32
CA PHE A 86 -10.30 8.63 2.45
C PHE A 86 -11.15 9.30 3.53
N LEU A 87 -10.55 9.62 4.68
CA LEU A 87 -11.20 10.32 5.77
C LEU A 87 -11.76 11.67 5.32
N ASP A 88 -10.95 12.45 4.62
CA ASP A 88 -11.35 13.75 4.08
C ASP A 88 -12.48 13.61 3.04
N ARG A 89 -12.40 12.61 2.16
CA ARG A 89 -13.38 12.42 1.07
C ARG A 89 -14.72 11.85 1.53
N VAL A 90 -14.71 10.89 2.45
CA VAL A 90 -15.91 10.12 2.84
C VAL A 90 -16.53 10.61 4.14
N TYR A 91 -15.70 11.04 5.09
CA TYR A 91 -16.13 11.46 6.41
C TYR A 91 -15.90 12.96 6.67
N GLY A 92 -15.45 13.72 5.67
CA GLY A 92 -15.21 15.17 5.79
C GLY A 92 -14.12 15.51 6.82
N GLY A 93 -13.13 14.64 6.99
CA GLY A 93 -12.05 14.82 7.98
C GLY A 93 -12.43 14.40 9.40
N ASN A 94 -13.64 13.88 9.64
CA ASN A 94 -14.09 13.50 10.97
C ASN A 94 -13.67 12.07 11.33
N ALA A 95 -12.50 11.92 11.95
CA ALA A 95 -11.96 10.62 12.40
C ALA A 95 -12.90 9.88 13.37
N GLY A 96 -13.62 10.60 14.24
CA GLY A 96 -14.57 10.00 15.18
C GLY A 96 -15.74 9.29 14.50
N ARG A 97 -16.21 9.81 13.34
CA ARG A 97 -17.24 9.14 12.53
C ARG A 97 -16.73 7.87 11.87
N LEU A 98 -15.50 7.88 11.34
CA LEU A 98 -14.86 6.68 10.83
C LEU A 98 -14.77 5.60 11.92
N MET A 99 -14.27 5.98 13.11
CA MET A 99 -14.16 5.06 14.25
C MET A 99 -15.52 4.49 14.66
N SER A 100 -16.55 5.34 14.74
CA SER A 100 -17.91 4.91 15.05
C SER A 100 -18.48 3.94 14.00
N SER A 101 -18.14 4.12 12.72
CA SER A 101 -18.55 3.21 11.65
C SER A 101 -17.85 1.85 11.76
N LEU A 102 -16.54 1.83 12.05
CA LEU A 102 -15.77 0.59 12.22
C LEU A 102 -16.29 -0.23 13.40
N LEU A 103 -16.61 0.43 14.52
CA LEU A 103 -17.22 -0.21 15.70
C LEU A 103 -18.61 -0.77 15.40
N LYS A 104 -19.43 -0.08 14.60
CA LYS A 104 -20.78 -0.54 14.21
C LYS A 104 -20.78 -1.71 13.24
N GLN A 105 -19.69 -1.91 12.49
CA GLN A 105 -19.57 -2.96 11.50
C GLN A 105 -18.78 -4.18 12.02
N ASP A 106 -18.54 -4.25 13.33
CA ASP A 106 -17.76 -5.32 13.98
C ASP A 106 -16.39 -5.56 13.30
N CYS A 107 -15.81 -4.50 12.71
CA CYS A 107 -14.52 -4.57 12.02
C CYS A 107 -13.32 -4.50 12.98
N LEU A 108 -13.57 -4.30 14.28
CA LEU A 108 -12.56 -4.23 15.31
C LEU A 108 -12.78 -5.38 16.29
N THR A 109 -11.76 -6.19 16.49
CA THR A 109 -11.75 -7.22 17.53
C THR A 109 -11.52 -6.60 18.91
N ALA A 110 -11.72 -7.39 19.96
CA ALA A 110 -11.40 -6.95 21.32
C ALA A 110 -9.90 -6.63 21.47
N GLU A 111 -9.03 -7.36 20.76
CA GLU A 111 -7.58 -7.14 20.73
C GLU A 111 -7.24 -5.80 20.07
N ASP A 112 -7.85 -5.49 18.91
CA ASP A 112 -7.65 -4.20 18.22
C ASP A 112 -8.06 -3.01 19.11
N LEU A 113 -9.16 -3.18 19.86
CA LEU A 113 -9.66 -2.18 20.81
C LEU A 113 -8.68 -1.94 21.98
N ASP A 114 -8.08 -3.00 22.50
CA ASP A 114 -7.11 -2.88 23.59
C ASP A 114 -5.77 -2.31 23.11
N GLU A 115 -5.33 -2.65 21.89
CA GLU A 115 -4.18 -1.99 21.26
C GLU A 115 -4.43 -0.48 21.04
N LEU A 116 -5.63 -0.12 20.56
CA LEU A 116 -6.03 1.28 20.40
C LEU A 116 -6.05 2.04 21.73
N LYS A 117 -6.58 1.44 22.81
CA LYS A 117 -6.53 2.03 24.16
C LYS A 117 -5.09 2.23 24.62
N ALA A 118 -4.25 1.21 24.46
CA ALA A 118 -2.85 1.28 24.84
C ALA A 118 -2.07 2.35 24.07
N PHE A 119 -2.43 2.58 22.80
CA PHE A 119 -1.88 3.65 21.98
C PHE A 119 -2.26 5.05 22.51
N TRP A 120 -3.52 5.24 22.92
CA TRP A 120 -3.97 6.50 23.54
C TRP A 120 -3.36 6.75 24.91
N GLU A 121 -3.25 5.72 25.77
CA GLU A 121 -2.62 5.85 27.09
C GLU A 121 -1.14 6.20 27.03
N LYS A 122 -0.44 5.77 25.97
CA LYS A 122 0.98 6.11 25.73
C LYS A 122 1.22 7.49 25.12
N GLY A 123 0.19 8.32 24.98
CA GLY A 123 0.33 9.72 24.56
C GLY A 123 0.23 9.93 23.05
N GLY A 124 -0.49 9.07 22.33
CA GLY A 124 -0.92 9.36 20.96
C GLY A 124 -1.70 10.67 20.93
N LYS A 125 -1.08 11.75 20.44
CA LYS A 125 -1.74 13.06 20.30
C LYS A 125 -2.88 12.93 19.30
N ALA A 126 -4.10 13.21 19.76
CA ALA A 126 -5.26 13.48 18.93
C ALA A 126 -5.12 14.82 18.20
#